data_AF-S8G6X1-F1
#
_entry.id   AF-S8G6X1-F1
#
_cell.length_a   1.000
_cell.length_b   1.000
_cell.length_c   1.000
_cell.angle_alpha   90.00
_cell.angle_beta   90.00
_cell.angle_gamma   90.00
#
_symmetry.space_group_name_H-M   'P 1'
#
loop_
_entity.id
_entity.type
_entity.pdbx_description
1 polymer ?
#
loop_
_entity_poly.entity_id
_entity_poly.type
_entity_poly.pdbx_seq_one_letter_code
_entity_poly.pdbx_strand_id
1 'polypeptide(L)'
;MDALGFRCQNVLCLGLGSPSASRDARAQLAFLLTLCEDLRIDRAHVSVYDPVFAEDDIALLDALGRARFRAVAPTLAFMPHCDLRLYENLLRENWAGGGAGLSQLVLIANRLSDYAESVPARKMAVEHPCVWRLAPYLASRNLPACTAYPTAFNNTAVQYARVGEVREDLWQLPPPTDEFDGRSGGGVGGSGAAF
;
A
#
# COMPACT_ATOMS: atom_id res chain seq x y z
N MET A 1 -17.79 13.50 -5.35
CA MET A 1 -17.56 12.49 -4.28
C MET A 1 -18.39 12.77 -3.01
N ASP A 2 -19.53 13.47 -3.12
CA ASP A 2 -20.38 13.79 -1.95
C ASP A 2 -21.13 12.59 -1.36
N ALA A 3 -21.16 11.45 -2.06
CA ALA A 3 -21.88 10.25 -1.62
C ALA A 3 -21.17 9.42 -0.53
N LEU A 4 -19.91 9.74 -0.17
CA LEU A 4 -19.14 9.00 0.85
C LEU A 4 -18.95 9.77 2.16
N GLY A 5 -19.33 11.07 2.24
CA GLY A 5 -19.13 11.90 3.44
C GLY A 5 -17.67 12.07 3.88
N PHE A 6 -16.71 11.50 3.15
CA PHE A 6 -15.30 11.46 3.49
C PHE A 6 -14.57 12.61 2.79
N ARG A 7 -14.27 13.67 3.53
CA ARG A 7 -13.37 14.74 3.07
C ARG A 7 -11.95 14.39 3.50
N CYS A 8 -11.20 13.73 2.62
CA CYS A 8 -9.76 13.62 2.80
C CYS A 8 -9.09 14.93 2.40
N GLN A 9 -8.10 15.33 3.19
CA GLN A 9 -7.21 16.46 2.87
C GLN A 9 -5.76 16.00 2.79
N ASN A 10 -5.49 14.71 3.04
CA ASN A 10 -4.17 14.11 3.03
C ASN A 10 -4.12 12.99 2.00
N VAL A 11 -2.98 12.89 1.32
CA VAL A 11 -2.71 11.83 0.35
C VAL A 11 -1.40 11.18 0.69
N LEU A 12 -1.40 9.84 0.65
CA LEU A 12 -0.24 9.00 0.84
C LEU A 12 -0.09 8.13 -0.41
N CYS A 13 0.86 8.46 -1.27
CA CYS A 13 1.19 7.69 -2.46
C CYS A 13 2.33 6.72 -2.17
N LEU A 14 2.08 5.42 -2.26
CA LEU A 14 3.08 4.39 -2.03
C LEU A 14 3.17 3.48 -3.24
N GLY A 15 4.38 3.11 -3.65
CA GLY A 15 4.56 2.14 -4.74
C GLY A 15 4.27 2.71 -6.13
N LEU A 16 4.61 3.98 -6.38
CA LEU A 16 4.38 4.67 -7.65
C LEU A 16 5.23 4.10 -8.81
N GLY A 17 6.32 3.41 -8.51
CA GLY A 17 7.40 3.12 -9.45
C GLY A 17 8.24 4.36 -9.76
N SER A 18 9.10 4.31 -10.78
CA SER A 18 9.93 5.44 -11.21
C SER A 18 9.25 6.21 -12.36
N PRO A 19 8.72 7.44 -12.16
CA PRO A 19 8.18 8.24 -13.26
C PRO A 19 9.23 8.58 -14.34
N SER A 20 10.51 8.66 -13.97
CA SER A 20 11.59 8.93 -14.93
C SER A 20 11.77 7.75 -15.89
N ALA A 21 11.58 6.52 -15.43
CA ALA A 21 11.80 5.31 -16.22
C ALA A 21 10.51 4.64 -16.76
N SER A 22 9.34 4.86 -16.15
CA SER A 22 8.11 4.09 -16.43
C SER A 22 6.96 4.94 -16.95
N ARG A 23 6.38 4.52 -18.09
CA ARG A 23 5.15 5.12 -18.64
C ARG A 23 3.97 4.96 -17.68
N ASP A 24 3.90 3.83 -16.99
CA ASP A 24 2.80 3.54 -16.07
C ASP A 24 2.92 4.39 -14.80
N ALA A 25 4.13 4.55 -14.26
CA ALA A 25 4.39 5.45 -13.12
C ALA A 25 4.02 6.90 -13.46
N ARG A 26 4.32 7.38 -14.67
CA ARG A 26 3.89 8.71 -15.13
C ARG A 26 2.38 8.83 -15.25
N ALA A 27 1.71 7.81 -15.78
CA ALA A 27 0.25 7.80 -15.88
C ALA A 27 -0.41 7.82 -14.50
N GLN A 28 0.09 7.02 -13.56
CA GLN A 28 -0.36 6.98 -12.17
C GLN A 28 -0.12 8.32 -11.46
N LEU A 29 1.05 8.94 -11.64
CA LEU A 29 1.34 10.26 -11.10
C LEU A 29 0.41 11.34 -11.67
N ALA A 30 0.17 11.33 -12.98
CA ALA A 30 -0.74 12.27 -13.62
C ALA A 30 -2.18 12.12 -13.11
N PHE A 31 -2.63 10.88 -12.89
CA PHE A 31 -3.93 10.61 -12.29
C PHE A 31 -3.99 11.12 -10.84
N LEU A 32 -2.95 10.85 -10.03
CA LEU A 32 -2.87 11.32 -8.65
C LEU A 32 -2.96 12.85 -8.56
N LEU A 33 -2.21 13.57 -9.40
CA LEU A 33 -2.19 15.03 -9.41
C LEU A 33 -3.56 15.60 -9.83
N THR A 34 -4.15 15.06 -10.91
CA THR A 34 -5.51 15.43 -11.35
C THR A 34 -6.54 15.18 -10.24
N LEU A 35 -6.45 14.04 -9.56
CA LEU A 35 -7.33 13.70 -8.45
C LEU A 35 -7.20 14.69 -7.28
N CYS A 36 -5.97 15.13 -6.97
CA CYS A 36 -5.75 16.15 -5.95
C CYS A 36 -6.37 17.49 -6.35
N GLU A 37 -6.27 17.88 -7.62
CA GLU A 37 -6.90 19.11 -8.14
C GLU A 37 -8.43 19.04 -8.04
N ASP A 38 -9.04 17.93 -8.47
CA ASP A 38 -10.48 17.70 -8.41
C ASP A 38 -11.02 17.69 -6.98
N LEU A 39 -10.25 17.13 -6.04
CA LEU A 39 -10.58 17.07 -4.62
C LEU A 39 -10.12 18.30 -3.83
N ARG A 40 -9.45 19.25 -4.49
CA ARG A 40 -8.86 20.47 -3.89
C ARG A 40 -7.93 20.16 -2.71
N ILE A 41 -7.08 19.16 -2.89
CA ILE A 41 -6.04 18.77 -1.93
C ILE A 41 -4.76 19.53 -2.26
N ASP A 42 -4.22 20.26 -1.28
CA ASP A 42 -2.94 20.94 -1.41
C ASP A 42 -1.81 19.92 -1.56
N ARG A 43 -0.87 20.19 -2.47
CA ARG A 43 0.32 19.36 -2.69
C ARG A 43 1.17 19.23 -1.42
N ALA A 44 1.14 20.22 -0.52
CA ALA A 44 1.79 20.16 0.78
C ALA A 44 1.26 19.02 1.68
N HIS A 45 0.05 18.49 1.39
CA HIS A 45 -0.53 17.35 2.10
C HIS A 45 -0.43 16.03 1.32
N VAL A 46 0.28 16.04 0.21
CA VAL A 46 0.60 14.84 -0.57
C VAL A 46 1.98 14.38 -0.14
N SER A 47 2.09 13.11 0.22
CA SER A 47 3.36 12.49 0.55
C SER A 47 3.58 11.24 -0.31
N VAL A 48 4.83 11.02 -0.73
CA VAL A 48 5.18 9.95 -1.68
C VAL A 48 6.33 9.09 -1.16
N TYR A 49 6.30 7.81 -1.50
CA TYR A 49 7.43 6.91 -1.30
C TYR A 49 7.35 5.69 -2.22
N ASP A 50 8.50 5.34 -2.78
CA ASP A 50 8.73 4.06 -3.42
C ASP A 50 10.18 3.64 -3.15
N PRO A 51 10.47 2.40 -2.76
CA PRO A 51 11.84 1.91 -2.60
C PRO A 51 12.66 1.97 -3.90
N VAL A 52 12.04 2.09 -5.08
CA VAL A 52 12.73 2.13 -6.38
C VAL A 52 12.96 3.54 -6.93
N PHE A 53 12.59 4.60 -6.20
CA PHE A 53 12.85 5.96 -6.66
C PHE A 53 14.35 6.19 -6.88
N ALA A 54 14.69 6.66 -8.08
CA ALA A 54 16.03 7.14 -8.41
C ALA A 54 16.20 8.61 -7.98
N GLU A 55 17.42 9.13 -8.07
CA GLU A 55 17.72 10.54 -7.77
C GLU A 55 16.86 11.50 -8.60
N ASP A 56 16.67 11.19 -9.88
CA ASP A 56 15.80 11.98 -10.78
C ASP A 56 14.34 11.97 -10.33
N ASP A 57 13.85 10.85 -9.77
CA ASP A 57 12.47 10.76 -9.26
C ASP A 57 12.30 11.58 -7.99
N ILE A 58 13.30 11.56 -7.10
CA ILE A 58 13.31 12.37 -5.88
C ILE A 58 13.30 13.85 -6.26
N ALA A 59 14.13 14.26 -7.22
CA ALA A 59 14.18 15.64 -7.71
C ALA A 59 12.86 16.04 -8.39
N LEU A 60 12.26 15.16 -9.18
CA LEU A 60 10.96 15.40 -9.83
C LEU A 60 9.82 15.58 -8.81
N LEU A 61 9.89 14.88 -7.68
CA LEU A 61 8.85 14.84 -6.65
C LEU A 61 9.15 15.72 -5.43
N ASP A 62 10.17 16.58 -5.50
CA ASP A 62 10.65 17.41 -4.39
C ASP A 62 9.56 18.34 -3.80
N ALA A 63 8.59 18.75 -4.63
CA ALA A 63 7.45 19.54 -4.19
C ALA A 63 6.44 18.76 -3.31
N LEU A 64 6.62 17.45 -3.14
CA LEU A 64 5.75 16.57 -2.34
C LEU A 64 6.46 16.14 -1.05
N GLY A 65 5.69 15.80 -0.03
CA GLY A 65 6.23 15.33 1.25
C GLY A 65 6.81 13.91 1.19
N ARG A 66 7.61 13.54 2.18
CA ARG A 66 8.05 12.15 2.39
C ARG A 66 6.97 11.35 3.11
N ALA A 67 6.63 10.18 2.59
CA ALA A 67 5.57 9.33 3.14
C ALA A 67 5.79 8.95 4.62
N ARG A 68 4.70 9.00 5.37
CA ARG A 68 4.57 8.32 6.67
C ARG A 68 3.40 7.37 6.56
N PHE A 69 3.64 6.09 6.88
CA PHE A 69 2.65 5.03 6.69
C PHE A 69 1.44 5.18 7.63
N ARG A 70 1.62 5.78 8.80
CA ARG A 70 0.52 5.99 9.77
C ARG A 70 -0.40 7.14 9.36
N ALA A 71 -1.70 6.86 9.23
CA ALA A 71 -2.75 7.85 9.04
C ALA A 71 -3.22 8.39 10.40
N VAL A 72 -3.06 9.71 10.60
CA VAL A 72 -3.52 10.42 11.81
C VAL A 72 -4.82 11.21 11.58
N ALA A 73 -5.28 11.27 10.33
CA ALA A 73 -6.46 11.99 9.87
C ALA A 73 -6.99 11.30 8.59
N PRO A 74 -8.20 11.64 8.12
CA PRO A 74 -8.74 11.11 6.87
C PRO A 74 -7.74 11.26 5.70
N THR A 75 -7.28 10.13 5.18
CA THR A 75 -6.17 10.01 4.22
C THR A 75 -6.58 9.10 3.07
N LEU A 76 -6.30 9.56 1.85
CA LEU A 76 -6.37 8.74 0.65
C LEU A 76 -5.01 8.07 0.43
N ALA A 77 -4.95 6.75 0.54
CA ALA A 77 -3.77 5.99 0.18
C ALA A 77 -3.85 5.58 -1.30
N PHE A 78 -2.97 6.13 -2.12
CA PHE A 78 -2.89 5.85 -3.55
C PHE A 78 -1.76 4.84 -3.80
N MET A 79 -2.13 3.62 -4.21
CA MET A 79 -1.21 2.47 -4.28
C MET A 79 -1.47 1.55 -5.49
N PRO A 80 -1.76 2.05 -6.71
CA PRO A 80 -1.94 1.16 -7.86
C PRO A 80 -0.64 0.37 -8.14
N HIS A 81 -0.77 -0.94 -8.35
CA HIS A 81 0.31 -1.91 -8.63
C HIS A 81 1.41 -2.00 -7.58
N CYS A 82 1.10 -1.55 -6.38
CA CYS A 82 2.03 -1.54 -5.27
C CYS A 82 2.36 -2.97 -4.80
N ASP A 83 3.60 -3.17 -4.33
CA ASP A 83 4.05 -4.43 -3.76
C ASP A 83 3.28 -4.78 -2.47
N LEU A 84 3.03 -6.08 -2.23
CA LEU A 84 2.30 -6.56 -1.05
C LEU A 84 2.95 -6.15 0.28
N ARG A 85 4.29 -6.00 0.32
CA ARG A 85 4.99 -5.53 1.52
C ARG A 85 4.62 -4.10 1.89
N LEU A 86 4.42 -3.22 0.91
CA LEU A 86 4.02 -1.84 1.18
C LEU A 86 2.57 -1.76 1.68
N TYR A 87 1.66 -2.59 1.15
CA TYR A 87 0.33 -2.75 1.74
C TYR A 87 0.41 -3.27 3.17
N GLU A 88 1.19 -4.32 3.41
CA GLU A 88 1.35 -4.91 4.75
C GLU A 88 1.89 -3.87 5.74
N ASN A 89 2.91 -3.10 5.37
CA ASN A 89 3.46 -2.03 6.21
C ASN A 89 2.44 -0.93 6.50
N LEU A 90 1.68 -0.49 5.49
CA LEU A 90 0.60 0.49 5.66
C LEU A 90 -0.44 -0.01 6.66
N LEU A 91 -0.89 -1.26 6.49
CA LEU A 91 -1.93 -1.82 7.36
C LEU A 91 -1.41 -2.02 8.79
N ARG A 92 -0.18 -2.51 8.97
CA ARG A 92 0.46 -2.70 10.29
C ARG A 92 0.53 -1.40 11.09
N GLU A 93 0.97 -0.31 10.46
CA GLU A 93 1.08 1.02 11.08
C GLU A 93 -0.27 1.62 11.51
N ASN A 94 -1.36 1.12 10.94
CA ASN A 94 -2.72 1.60 11.20
C ASN A 94 -3.61 0.57 11.94
N TRP A 95 -3.04 -0.58 12.33
CA TRP A 95 -3.76 -1.71 12.92
C TRP A 95 -4.20 -1.46 14.37
N ALA A 96 -3.41 -0.69 15.11
CA ALA A 96 -3.59 -0.48 16.54
C ALA A 96 -4.91 0.23 16.89
N GLY A 97 -5.35 0.05 18.15
CA GLY A 97 -6.56 0.70 18.66
C GLY A 97 -7.84 0.20 17.99
N GLY A 98 -7.93 -1.10 17.69
CA GLY A 98 -9.10 -1.70 17.05
C GLY A 98 -9.32 -1.24 15.61
N GLY A 99 -8.23 -1.01 14.85
CA GLY A 99 -8.32 -0.53 13.47
C GLY A 99 -8.72 0.94 13.35
N ALA A 100 -8.57 1.75 14.40
CA ALA A 100 -8.88 3.18 14.37
C ALA A 100 -8.14 3.91 13.22
N GLY A 101 -6.87 3.57 12.98
CA GLY A 101 -6.11 4.12 11.84
C GLY A 101 -6.70 3.70 10.49
N LEU A 102 -7.13 2.45 10.35
CA LEU A 102 -7.75 1.94 9.12
C LEU A 102 -9.09 2.63 8.80
N SER A 103 -9.84 3.08 9.81
CA SER A 103 -11.06 3.88 9.60
C SER A 103 -10.79 5.24 8.95
N GLN A 104 -9.54 5.71 9.01
CA GLN A 104 -9.10 6.95 8.40
C GLN A 104 -8.57 6.75 6.97
N LEU A 105 -8.57 5.53 6.44
CA LEU A 105 -7.99 5.21 5.14
C LEU A 105 -9.08 4.92 4.10
N VAL A 106 -8.93 5.58 2.95
CA VAL A 106 -9.53 5.14 1.69
C VAL A 106 -8.40 4.78 0.74
N LEU A 107 -8.40 3.55 0.23
CA LEU A 107 -7.39 3.07 -0.70
C LEU A 107 -7.88 3.28 -2.14
N ILE A 108 -7.01 3.78 -3.00
CA ILE A 108 -7.11 3.63 -4.46
C ILE A 108 -5.96 2.71 -4.85
N ALA A 109 -6.28 1.45 -5.09
CA ALA A 109 -5.31 0.36 -5.10
C ALA A 109 -5.83 -0.80 -5.94
N ASN A 110 -4.95 -1.74 -6.31
CA ASN A 110 -5.43 -3.03 -6.79
C ASN A 110 -6.32 -3.68 -5.73
N ARG A 111 -7.33 -4.42 -6.16
CA ARG A 111 -8.22 -5.15 -5.24
C ARG A 111 -7.39 -6.06 -4.35
N LEU A 112 -7.40 -5.81 -3.03
CA LEU A 112 -6.60 -6.61 -2.11
C LEU A 112 -7.08 -8.07 -2.03
N SER A 113 -8.36 -8.30 -2.32
CA SER A 113 -8.93 -9.64 -2.48
C SER A 113 -8.25 -10.44 -3.59
N ASP A 114 -7.83 -9.81 -4.69
CA ASP A 114 -7.21 -10.53 -5.82
C ASP A 114 -5.89 -11.19 -5.38
N TYR A 115 -5.14 -10.56 -4.47
CA TYR A 115 -3.92 -11.15 -3.90
C TYR A 115 -4.24 -12.31 -2.94
N ALA A 116 -5.28 -12.17 -2.12
CA ALA A 116 -5.73 -13.23 -1.22
C ALA A 116 -6.26 -14.48 -1.98
N GLU A 117 -6.80 -14.27 -3.19
CA GLU A 117 -7.27 -15.34 -4.07
C GLU A 117 -6.15 -15.97 -4.91
N SER A 118 -5.16 -15.19 -5.33
CA SER A 118 -4.08 -15.63 -6.22
C SER A 118 -2.86 -16.22 -5.51
N VAL A 119 -2.62 -15.84 -4.25
CA VAL A 119 -1.49 -16.31 -3.44
C VAL A 119 -1.95 -17.40 -2.46
N PRO A 120 -1.21 -18.52 -2.29
CA PRO A 120 -1.59 -19.56 -1.35
C PRO A 120 -1.85 -19.03 0.07
N ALA A 121 -2.98 -19.41 0.66
CA ALA A 121 -3.44 -18.87 1.95
C ALA A 121 -2.40 -18.97 3.07
N ARG A 122 -1.66 -20.09 3.15
CA ARG A 122 -0.57 -20.26 4.12
C ARG A 122 0.57 -19.26 3.93
N LYS A 123 0.90 -18.93 2.68
CA LYS A 123 1.93 -17.94 2.34
C LYS A 123 1.46 -16.53 2.71
N MET A 124 0.23 -16.17 2.32
CA MET A 124 -0.36 -14.88 2.70
C MET A 124 -0.46 -14.69 4.21
N ALA A 125 -0.92 -15.71 4.94
CA ALA A 125 -1.05 -15.66 6.39
C ALA A 125 0.29 -15.52 7.13
N VAL A 126 1.40 -15.92 6.50
CA VAL A 126 2.75 -15.74 7.07
C VAL A 126 3.34 -14.40 6.62
N GLU A 127 3.46 -14.17 5.31
CA GLU A 127 4.21 -13.02 4.76
C GLU A 127 3.44 -11.70 4.82
N HIS A 128 2.10 -11.75 4.71
CA HIS A 128 1.22 -10.57 4.64
C HIS A 128 -0.04 -10.73 5.51
N PRO A 129 0.12 -10.99 6.82
CA PRO A 129 -0.99 -11.35 7.69
C PRO A 129 -2.02 -10.25 7.86
N CYS A 130 -1.65 -8.97 7.80
CA CYS A 130 -2.61 -7.86 7.89
C CYS A 130 -3.45 -7.76 6.62
N VAL A 131 -2.83 -7.87 5.45
CA VAL A 131 -3.56 -7.94 4.16
C VAL A 131 -4.52 -9.13 4.16
N TRP A 132 -4.03 -10.32 4.52
CA TRP A 132 -4.82 -11.54 4.57
C TRP A 132 -6.04 -11.41 5.49
N ARG A 133 -5.85 -10.88 6.71
CA ARG A 133 -6.93 -10.74 7.69
C ARG A 133 -7.94 -9.67 7.31
N LEU A 134 -7.50 -8.57 6.69
CA LEU A 134 -8.37 -7.43 6.38
C LEU A 134 -9.13 -7.61 5.06
N ALA A 135 -8.57 -8.32 4.08
CA ALA A 135 -9.15 -8.43 2.73
C ALA A 135 -10.66 -8.82 2.72
N PRO A 136 -11.15 -9.77 3.54
CA PRO A 136 -12.58 -10.10 3.58
C PRO A 136 -13.49 -8.97 4.10
N TYR A 137 -12.93 -7.99 4.81
CA TYR A 137 -13.65 -6.88 5.45
C TYR A 137 -13.51 -5.56 4.69
N LEU A 138 -12.96 -5.58 3.48
CA LEU A 138 -12.88 -4.41 2.62
C LEU A 138 -14.16 -4.27 1.79
N ALA A 139 -14.81 -3.12 1.91
CA ALA A 139 -15.71 -2.67 0.87
C ALA A 139 -14.88 -2.27 -0.36
N SER A 140 -15.30 -2.67 -1.55
CA SER A 140 -14.55 -2.40 -2.78
C SER A 140 -15.48 -1.96 -3.92
N ARG A 141 -15.06 -0.94 -4.67
CA ARG A 141 -15.73 -0.46 -5.88
C ARG A 141 -14.68 -0.28 -6.98
N ASN A 142 -14.77 -1.08 -8.04
CA ASN A 142 -13.83 -1.02 -9.15
C ASN A 142 -13.89 0.34 -9.84
N LEU A 143 -12.71 0.86 -10.21
CA LEU A 143 -12.63 1.99 -11.13
C LEU A 143 -12.94 1.51 -12.56
N PRO A 144 -13.45 2.41 -13.42
CA PRO A 144 -13.58 2.12 -14.84
C PRO A 144 -12.24 1.73 -15.47
N ALA A 145 -12.28 0.84 -16.44
CA ALA A 145 -11.08 0.47 -17.18
C ALA A 145 -10.50 1.67 -17.94
N CYS A 146 -9.19 1.87 -17.83
CA CYS A 146 -8.47 2.88 -18.61
C CYS A 146 -7.87 2.22 -19.86
N THR A 147 -8.47 2.43 -21.02
CA THR A 147 -7.98 1.83 -22.28
C THR A 147 -6.65 2.44 -22.75
N ALA A 148 -6.35 3.70 -22.38
CA ALA A 148 -5.11 4.38 -22.75
C ALA A 148 -3.89 3.88 -21.95
N TYR A 149 -4.11 3.45 -20.70
CA TYR A 149 -3.09 2.96 -19.77
C TYR A 149 -3.58 1.70 -19.06
N PRO A 150 -3.79 0.59 -19.79
CA PRO A 150 -4.42 -0.61 -19.24
C PRO A 150 -3.55 -1.27 -18.16
N THR A 151 -2.23 -1.23 -18.31
CA THR A 151 -1.29 -1.79 -17.34
C THR A 151 -1.16 -0.93 -16.10
N ALA A 152 -1.23 0.40 -16.21
CA ALA A 152 -1.11 1.32 -15.07
C ALA A 152 -2.28 1.25 -14.07
N PHE A 153 -3.47 0.87 -14.53
CA PHE A 153 -4.71 0.89 -13.73
C PHE A 153 -5.52 -0.41 -13.78
N ASN A 154 -4.92 -1.53 -14.20
CA ASN A 154 -5.62 -2.81 -14.14
C ASN A 154 -6.11 -3.09 -12.70
N ASN A 155 -7.27 -3.73 -12.59
CA ASN A 155 -7.89 -4.17 -11.33
C ASN A 155 -7.87 -3.13 -10.19
N THR A 156 -7.84 -1.84 -10.53
CA THR A 156 -7.78 -0.76 -9.54
C THR A 156 -9.19 -0.47 -9.02
N ALA A 157 -9.31 -0.31 -7.71
CA ALA A 157 -10.57 -0.09 -7.02
C ALA A 157 -10.40 0.95 -5.90
N VAL A 158 -11.51 1.60 -5.56
CA VAL A 158 -11.64 2.34 -4.31
C VAL A 158 -12.04 1.35 -3.22
N GLN A 159 -11.26 1.26 -2.15
CA GLN A 159 -11.46 0.31 -1.06
C GLN A 159 -11.41 1.01 0.32
N TYR A 160 -12.19 0.52 1.28
CA TYR A 160 -12.14 0.99 2.67
C TYR A 160 -12.53 -0.14 3.64
N ALA A 161 -11.95 -0.13 4.83
CA ALA A 161 -12.18 -1.15 5.85
C ALA A 161 -13.52 -0.95 6.56
N ARG A 162 -14.32 -2.01 6.64
CA ARG A 162 -15.51 -2.06 7.49
C ARG A 162 -15.12 -2.47 8.92
N VAL A 163 -14.39 -1.58 9.59
CA VAL A 163 -13.77 -1.83 10.90
C VAL A 163 -14.76 -2.39 11.94
N GLY A 164 -16.02 -1.91 11.92
CA GLY A 164 -17.08 -2.40 12.83
C GLY A 164 -17.57 -3.84 12.59
N GLU A 165 -17.20 -4.45 11.46
CA GLU A 165 -17.52 -5.85 11.13
C GLU A 165 -16.35 -6.80 11.49
N VAL A 166 -15.19 -6.27 11.85
CA VAL A 166 -14.00 -7.04 12.22
C VAL A 166 -14.08 -7.46 13.68
N ARG A 167 -13.87 -8.75 13.95
CA ARG A 167 -13.85 -9.29 15.32
C ARG A 167 -12.68 -8.70 16.12
N GLU A 168 -12.89 -8.45 17.41
CA GLU A 168 -11.87 -7.82 18.26
C GLU A 168 -10.55 -8.60 18.33
N ASP A 169 -10.61 -9.93 18.30
CA ASP A 169 -9.42 -10.78 18.36
C ASP A 169 -8.51 -10.65 17.13
N LEU A 170 -9.04 -10.21 15.99
CA LEU A 170 -8.26 -10.00 14.78
C LEU A 170 -7.39 -8.73 14.82
N TRP A 171 -7.71 -7.80 15.74
CA TRP A 171 -6.91 -6.58 15.97
C TRP A 171 -5.62 -6.83 16.74
N GLN A 172 -5.39 -8.05 17.23
CA GLN A 172 -4.08 -8.44 17.72
C GLN A 172 -3.08 -8.41 16.56
N LEU A 173 -2.19 -7.42 16.59
CA LEU A 173 -1.19 -7.22 15.55
C LEU A 173 -0.34 -8.50 15.43
N PRO A 174 -0.28 -9.13 14.25
CA PRO A 174 0.59 -10.27 14.03
C PRO A 174 2.06 -9.88 14.31
N PRO A 175 2.90 -10.79 14.84
CA PRO A 175 4.33 -10.51 14.94
C PRO A 175 4.88 -10.14 13.55
N PRO A 176 5.91 -9.29 13.47
CA PRO A 176 6.63 -9.12 12.22
C PRO A 176 7.15 -10.47 11.76
N THR A 177 7.07 -10.76 10.47
CA THR A 177 7.85 -11.85 9.89
C THR A 177 9.31 -11.46 10.00
N ASP A 178 10.14 -12.35 10.56
CA ASP A 178 11.59 -12.16 10.54
C ASP A 178 11.99 -11.79 9.11
N GLU A 179 12.77 -10.71 8.99
CA GLU A 179 13.37 -10.31 7.72
C GLU A 179 14.04 -11.54 7.13
N PHE A 180 13.55 -12.05 5.99
CA PHE A 180 14.35 -12.91 5.14
C PHE A 180 15.44 -12.02 4.55
N ASP A 181 16.43 -11.73 5.39
CA ASP A 181 17.69 -11.11 4.98
C ASP A 181 18.30 -12.09 3.97
N GLY A 182 18.55 -11.59 2.76
CA GLY A 182 18.98 -12.37 1.59
C GLY A 182 20.39 -12.94 1.71
N ARG A 183 20.80 -13.44 2.88
CA ARG A 183 22.06 -14.16 3.09
C ARG A 183 21.79 -15.66 3.09
N SER A 184 21.51 -16.17 1.90
CA SER A 184 21.71 -17.59 1.60
C SER A 184 23.20 -17.86 1.44
N GLY A 185 23.73 -18.78 2.25
CA GLY A 185 24.75 -19.74 1.80
C GLY A 185 26.22 -19.35 2.01
N GLY A 186 26.81 -19.99 3.00
CA GLY A 186 28.26 -20.10 3.16
C GLY A 186 28.60 -21.31 4.02
N GLY A 187 28.24 -22.51 3.57
CA GLY A 187 28.77 -23.73 4.16
C GLY A 187 30.26 -23.85 3.86
N VAL A 188 31.07 -24.08 4.89
CA VAL A 188 32.37 -24.74 4.74
C VAL A 188 32.45 -25.79 5.84
N GLY A 189 32.50 -27.05 5.40
CA GLY A 189 32.76 -28.18 6.26
C GLY A 189 34.18 -28.13 6.84
N GLY A 190 34.33 -28.71 8.03
CA GLY A 190 35.61 -28.88 8.69
C GLY A 190 35.54 -30.06 9.64
N SER A 191 35.75 -31.24 9.09
CA SER A 191 36.07 -32.48 9.79
C SER A 191 37.33 -32.31 10.66
N GLY A 192 37.41 -33.04 11.77
CA GLY A 192 38.68 -33.59 12.25
C GLY A 192 39.14 -33.13 13.63
N ALA A 193 39.15 -34.09 14.55
CA ALA A 193 39.87 -34.06 15.82
C ALA A 193 41.39 -33.88 15.63
N ALA A 194 42.07 -33.27 16.61
CA ALA A 194 43.19 -33.86 17.36
C ALA A 194 43.92 -32.81 18.21
N PHE A 195 44.30 -33.25 19.42
CA PHE A 195 45.13 -32.67 20.48
C PHE A 195 44.48 -31.66 21.43
#